data_AF-A0AAN7C559-F1
#
_entry.id   AF-A0AAN7C559-F1
#
_cell.length_a   1.000
_cell.length_b   1.000
_cell.length_c   1.000
_cell.angle_alpha   90.00
_cell.angle_beta   90.00
_cell.angle_gamma   90.00
#
_symmetry.space_group_name_H-M   'P 1'
#
loop_
_entity.id
_entity.type
_entity.pdbx_description
1 polymer ?
#
loop_
_entity_poly.entity_id
_entity_poly.type
_entity_poly.pdbx_seq_one_letter_code
_entity_poly.pdbx_strand_id
1 'polypeptide(L)'
;MAHLQYYAYKNIGVEKREKFSYSQAVRVGDRIECAGQGGWHDDGSFEKKINAQIDLAFANVEKCLKDTGGKGWSQVYRVNSYHVCHELTCRDQVGSSCRACG
;
A
#
# COMPACT_ATOMS: atom_id res chain seq x y z
N MET A 1 -15.93 18.25 -9.48
CA MET A 1 -15.39 16.95 -9.03
C MET A 1 -16.22 15.85 -9.68
N ALA A 2 -15.59 14.77 -10.17
CA ALA A 2 -16.33 13.61 -10.65
C ALA A 2 -17.13 12.98 -9.49
N HIS A 3 -18.31 12.42 -9.78
CA HIS A 3 -19.27 11.83 -8.83
C HIS A 3 -18.80 10.48 -8.22
N LEU A 4 -17.49 10.29 -8.08
CA LEU A 4 -16.88 9.05 -7.63
C LEU A 4 -16.97 8.91 -6.11
N GLN A 5 -17.01 7.67 -5.64
CA GLN A 5 -16.95 7.36 -4.21
C GLN A 5 -15.50 7.20 -3.78
N TYR A 6 -15.09 8.04 -2.82
CA TYR A 6 -13.74 8.06 -2.26
C TYR A 6 -13.75 7.46 -0.86
N TYR A 7 -12.75 6.62 -0.59
CA TYR A 7 -12.65 5.85 0.64
C TYR A 7 -11.38 6.22 1.40
N ALA A 8 -11.51 6.27 2.71
CA ALA A 8 -10.43 6.47 3.64
C ALA A 8 -10.78 5.68 4.90
N TYR A 9 -10.11 4.54 5.07
CA TYR A 9 -10.28 3.72 6.26
C TYR A 9 -9.93 4.52 7.52
N LYS A 10 -10.54 4.15 8.65
CA LYS A 10 -10.40 4.87 9.93
C LYS A 10 -8.94 5.06 10.36
N ASN A 11 -8.73 6.05 11.23
CA ASN A 11 -7.43 6.43 11.78
C ASN A 11 -6.52 7.02 10.69
N ILE A 12 -5.35 6.41 10.48
CA ILE A 12 -4.33 6.89 9.57
C ILE A 12 -4.83 7.11 8.13
N GLY A 13 -5.84 6.38 7.67
CA GLY A 13 -6.40 6.58 6.33
C GLY A 13 -7.09 7.95 6.17
N VAL A 14 -7.86 8.37 7.18
CA VAL A 14 -8.52 9.69 7.25
C VAL A 14 -7.50 10.78 7.50
N GLU A 15 -6.57 10.57 8.43
CA GLU A 15 -5.51 11.54 8.74
C GLU A 15 -4.66 11.84 7.50
N LYS A 16 -4.26 10.81 6.75
CA LYS A 16 -3.48 11.00 5.52
C LYS A 16 -4.28 11.71 4.43
N ARG A 17 -5.59 11.53 4.37
CA ARG A 17 -6.45 12.29 3.45
C ARG A 17 -6.45 13.77 3.79
N GLU A 18 -6.54 14.11 5.07
CA GLU A 18 -6.53 15.50 5.52
C GLU A 18 -5.15 16.15 5.35
N LYS A 19 -4.07 15.42 5.69
CA LYS A 19 -2.69 15.94 5.64
C LYS A 19 -2.11 16.01 4.23
N PHE A 20 -2.39 15.02 3.38
CA PHE A 20 -1.74 14.85 2.09
C PHE A 20 -2.70 14.94 0.90
N SER A 21 -3.98 15.26 1.14
CA SER A 21 -4.98 15.52 0.10
C SER A 21 -5.19 14.37 -0.90
N TYR A 22 -5.02 13.11 -0.47
CA TYR A 22 -5.30 11.93 -1.29
C TYR A 22 -6.26 10.96 -0.57
N SER A 23 -6.99 10.14 -1.32
CA SER A 23 -7.87 9.11 -0.75
C SER A 23 -7.23 7.73 -0.84
N GLN A 24 -7.51 6.85 0.13
CA GLN A 24 -6.88 5.52 0.19
C GLN A 24 -7.36 4.61 -0.94
N ALA A 25 -8.61 4.77 -1.35
CA ALA A 25 -9.13 4.16 -2.55
C ALA A 25 -10.24 5.01 -3.18
N VAL A 26 -10.48 4.77 -4.46
CA VAL A 26 -11.64 5.29 -5.19
C VAL A 26 -12.29 4.17 -5.96
N ARG A 27 -13.62 4.16 -5.97
CA ARG A 27 -14.38 3.18 -6.75
C ARG A 27 -14.84 3.80 -8.06
N VAL A 28 -14.52 3.13 -9.17
CA VAL A 28 -14.84 3.53 -10.54
C VAL A 28 -15.64 2.40 -11.18
N GLY A 29 -16.97 2.46 -11.05
CA GLY A 29 -17.86 1.36 -11.42
C GLY A 29 -17.55 0.11 -10.60
N ASP A 30 -17.16 -0.97 -11.28
CA ASP A 30 -16.81 -2.26 -10.66
C ASP A 30 -15.35 -2.38 -10.25
N ARG A 31 -14.52 -1.36 -10.54
CA ARG A 31 -13.10 -1.35 -10.23
C ARG A 31 -12.81 -0.53 -8.98
N ILE A 32 -11.91 -1.06 -8.14
CA ILE A 32 -11.34 -0.34 -7.00
C ILE A 32 -9.92 0.08 -7.40
N GLU A 33 -9.65 1.38 -7.36
CA GLU A 33 -8.30 1.94 -7.49
C GLU A 33 -7.77 2.21 -6.10
N CYS A 34 -6.76 1.44 -5.69
CA CYS A 34 -6.12 1.58 -4.39
C CYS A 34 -4.90 2.50 -4.50
N ALA A 35 -4.80 3.48 -3.60
CA ALA A 35 -3.57 4.25 -3.42
C ALA A 35 -2.47 3.37 -2.81
N GLY A 36 -1.22 3.83 -2.93
CA GLY A 36 -0.07 3.12 -2.36
C GLY A 36 -0.24 2.89 -0.86
N GLN A 37 -0.06 1.63 -0.44
CA GLN A 37 -0.03 1.23 0.96
C GLN A 37 1.39 0.86 1.36
N GLY A 38 1.73 1.08 2.62
CA GLY A 38 3.06 0.81 3.19
C GLY A 38 2.92 0.25 4.60
N GLY A 39 4.04 -0.14 5.19
CA GLY A 39 4.09 -0.73 6.52
C GLY A 39 3.96 0.30 7.65
N TRP A 40 2.83 0.98 7.71
CA TRP A 40 2.45 1.86 8.82
C TRP A 40 1.36 1.23 9.68
N HIS A 41 1.39 1.53 10.96
CA HIS A 41 0.35 1.16 11.91
C HIS A 41 -0.79 2.19 11.89
N ASP A 42 -1.88 1.89 12.60
CA ASP A 42 -3.05 2.75 12.69
C ASP A 42 -2.79 4.07 13.41
N ASP A 43 -1.75 4.13 14.24
CA ASP A 43 -1.25 5.33 14.93
C ASP A 43 -0.30 6.18 14.06
N GLY A 44 -0.01 5.74 12.83
CA GLY A 44 0.88 6.41 11.90
C GLY A 44 2.37 6.10 12.08
N SER A 45 2.75 5.28 13.06
CA SER A 45 4.12 4.79 13.21
C SER A 45 4.49 3.80 12.11
N PHE A 46 5.79 3.73 11.76
CA PHE A 46 6.29 2.81 10.73
C PHE A 46 6.97 1.61 11.35
N GLU A 47 6.73 0.43 10.76
CA GLU A 47 7.49 -0.77 11.11
C GLU A 47 8.94 -0.63 10.64
N LYS A 48 9.88 -1.02 11.51
CA LYS A 48 11.33 -0.86 11.32
C LYS A 48 11.97 -2.10 10.72
N LYS A 49 11.39 -3.28 10.92
CA LYS A 49 11.90 -4.54 10.35
C LYS A 49 11.36 -4.71 8.94
N ILE A 50 12.25 -4.87 7.95
CA ILE A 50 11.87 -4.90 6.52
C ILE A 50 10.79 -5.93 6.19
N ASN A 51 10.95 -7.19 6.63
CA ASN A 51 9.96 -8.24 6.32
C ASN A 51 8.61 -7.93 6.98
N ALA A 52 8.61 -7.50 8.24
CA ALA A 52 7.38 -7.13 8.93
C ALA A 52 6.73 -5.87 8.32
N GLN A 53 7.53 -4.93 7.81
CA GLN A 53 7.04 -3.75 7.11
C GLN A 53 6.37 -4.12 5.78
N ILE A 54 6.94 -5.08 5.05
CA ILE A 54 6.35 -5.64 3.84
C ILE A 54 5.02 -6.32 4.19
N ASP A 55 5.01 -7.24 5.15
CA ASP A 55 3.80 -7.95 5.58
C ASP A 55 2.70 -6.98 6.00
N LEU A 56 3.06 -5.93 6.74
CA LEU A 56 2.14 -4.88 7.17
C LEU A 56 1.62 -4.05 5.97
N ALA A 57 2.44 -3.79 4.96
CA ALA A 57 2.00 -3.12 3.74
C ALA A 57 0.93 -3.96 3.01
N PHE A 58 1.15 -5.26 2.87
CA PHE A 58 0.16 -6.18 2.27
C PHE A 58 -1.12 -6.27 3.12
N ALA A 59 -1.02 -6.28 4.45
CA ALA A 59 -2.18 -6.24 5.33
C ALA A 59 -2.97 -4.92 5.18
N ASN A 60 -2.28 -3.79 5.00
CA ASN A 60 -2.92 -2.50 4.76
C ASN A 60 -3.63 -2.42 3.40
N VAL A 61 -3.11 -3.09 2.36
CA VAL A 61 -3.83 -3.26 1.09
C VAL A 61 -5.14 -4.02 1.33
N GLU A 62 -5.08 -5.14 2.06
CA GLU A 62 -6.30 -5.90 2.35
C GLU A 62 -7.34 -5.08 3.13
N LYS A 63 -6.88 -4.32 4.12
CA LYS A 63 -7.73 -3.40 4.89
C LYS A 63 -8.39 -2.36 3.99
N CYS A 64 -7.61 -1.74 3.09
CA CYS A 64 -8.12 -0.74 2.15
C CYS A 64 -9.17 -1.34 1.20
N LEU A 65 -8.91 -2.55 0.67
CA LEU A 65 -9.86 -3.25 -0.21
C LEU A 65 -11.16 -3.59 0.52
N LYS A 66 -11.09 -4.08 1.76
CA LYS A 66 -12.28 -4.40 2.56
C LYS A 66 -13.11 -3.17 2.92
N ASP A 67 -12.45 -2.04 3.23
CA ASP A 67 -13.12 -0.76 3.53
C ASP A 67 -13.97 -0.27 2.34
N THR A 68 -13.53 -0.55 1.12
CA THR A 68 -14.28 -0.21 -0.12
C THR A 68 -15.40 -1.19 -0.48
N GLY A 69 -15.67 -2.18 0.40
CA GLY A 69 -16.62 -3.27 0.13
C GLY A 69 -16.10 -4.35 -0.81
N GLY A 70 -14.78 -4.41 -1.05
CA GLY A 70 -14.13 -5.47 -1.81
C GLY A 70 -13.95 -6.76 -1.00
N LYS A 71 -13.67 -7.86 -1.69
CA LYS A 71 -13.40 -9.20 -1.13
C LYS A 71 -11.91 -9.43 -0.81
N GLY A 72 -11.14 -8.35 -0.68
CA GLY A 72 -9.69 -8.40 -0.43
C GLY A 72 -8.89 -8.96 -1.62
N TRP A 73 -7.83 -9.70 -1.31
CA TRP A 73 -6.84 -10.19 -2.28
C TRP A 73 -7.40 -11.06 -3.42
N SER A 74 -8.52 -11.74 -3.19
CA SER A 74 -9.18 -12.57 -4.21
C SER A 74 -9.62 -11.82 -5.47
N GLN A 75 -9.75 -10.49 -5.39
CA GLN A 75 -10.15 -9.62 -6.51
C GLN A 75 -8.98 -8.85 -7.13
N VAL A 76 -7.76 -9.02 -6.61
CA VAL A 76 -6.58 -8.30 -7.09
C VAL A 76 -6.01 -9.03 -8.31
N TYR A 77 -5.97 -8.34 -9.45
CA TYR A 77 -5.43 -8.89 -10.70
C TYR A 77 -4.07 -8.28 -11.11
N ARG A 78 -3.68 -7.15 -10.50
CA ARG A 78 -2.41 -6.47 -10.76
C ARG A 78 -1.88 -5.82 -9.49
N VAL A 79 -0.58 -5.93 -9.27
CA VAL A 79 0.16 -5.26 -8.19
C VAL A 79 1.37 -4.57 -8.80
N ASN A 80 1.58 -3.31 -8.45
CA ASN A 80 2.84 -2.61 -8.70
C ASN A 80 3.53 -2.38 -7.36
N SER A 81 4.71 -2.97 -7.15
CA SER A 81 5.51 -2.79 -5.94
C SER A 81 6.71 -1.89 -6.21
N TYR A 82 6.93 -0.90 -5.36
CA TYR A 82 8.09 -0.01 -5.42
C TYR A 82 9.01 -0.32 -4.24
N HIS A 83 10.29 -0.55 -4.51
CA HIS A 83 11.29 -0.93 -3.50
C HIS A 83 12.40 0.12 -3.48
N VAL A 84 12.72 0.63 -2.29
CA VAL A 84 13.93 1.42 -2.10
C VAL A 84 15.06 0.44 -1.83
N CYS A 85 15.95 0.29 -2.80
CA CYS A 85 17.13 -0.55 -2.65
C CYS A 85 18.16 0.23 -1.83
N HIS A 86 18.32 -0.11 -0.55
CA HIS A 86 19.51 0.32 0.17
C HIS A 86 20.66 -0.56 -0.31
N GLU A 87 21.77 0.05 -0.72
CA GLU A 87 22.91 -0.59 -1.39
C GLU A 87 23.49 -1.82 -0.63
N LEU A 88 23.18 -1.94 0.67
CA LEU A 88 23.61 -3.02 1.54
C LEU A 88 22.62 -4.21 1.62
N THR A 89 21.31 -4.03 1.39
CA THR A 89 20.32 -5.13 1.51
C THR A 89 20.11 -5.91 0.21
N CYS A 90 20.47 -5.34 -0.94
CA CYS A 90 20.30 -5.99 -2.25
C CYS A 90 21.20 -7.22 -2.42
N ARG A 91 22.42 -7.18 -1.86
CA ARG A 91 23.39 -8.27 -1.97
C ARG A 91 22.98 -9.52 -1.20
N ASP A 92 22.33 -9.33 -0.05
CA ASP A 92 21.99 -10.43 0.85
C ASP A 92 20.66 -11.13 0.51
N GLN A 93 19.72 -10.42 -0.14
CA GLN A 93 18.38 -10.98 -0.40
C GLN A 93 18.15 -11.47 -1.84
N VAL A 94 18.90 -10.97 -2.83
CA VAL A 94 18.59 -11.28 -4.25
C VAL A 94 19.66 -12.13 -4.93
N GLY A 95 20.74 -12.48 -4.23
CA GLY A 95 21.90 -13.11 -4.85
C GLY A 95 22.55 -12.22 -5.91
N SER A 96 23.70 -12.64 -6.42
CA SER A 96 24.60 -11.85 -7.29
C SER A 96 24.04 -11.45 -8.67
N SER A 97 22.73 -11.50 -8.91
CA SER A 97 22.11 -11.23 -10.22
C SER A 97 21.24 -9.96 -10.28
N CYS A 98 21.20 -9.11 -9.25
CA CYS A 98 20.42 -7.88 -9.31
C CYS A 98 21.06 -6.84 -10.24
N ARG A 99 20.49 -6.67 -11.44
CA ARG A 99 20.89 -5.71 -12.49
C ARG A 99 20.37 -4.27 -12.26
N ALA A 100 19.95 -3.93 -11.04
CA ALA A 100 19.40 -2.61 -10.73
C ALA A 100 20.45 -1.58 -10.24
N CYS A 101 21.72 -1.98 -10.13
CA CYS A 101 22.86 -1.12 -9.75
C CYS A 101 23.85 -0.89 -10.91
N GLY A 102 23.41 -1.07 -12.16
CA GLY A 102 24.21 -0.84 -13.37
C GLY A 102 24.08 0.57 -13.89
#